data_AF-A0A8J3GN96-F1
#
_entry.id   AF-A0A8J3GN96-F1
#
_cell.length_a   1.000
_cell.length_b   1.000
_cell.length_c   1.000
_cell.angle_alpha   90.00
_cell.angle_beta   90.00
_cell.angle_gamma   90.00
#
_symmetry.space_group_name_H-M   'P 1'
#
loop_
_entity.id
_entity.type
_entity.pdbx_description
1 polymer ?
#
loop_
_entity_poly.entity_id
_entity_poly.type
_entity_poly.pdbx_seq_one_letter_code
_entity_poly.pdbx_strand_id
1 'polypeptide(L)'
;MTLQQTDLDALWDFADAVGSEARLRAAFDAATDPVERRELRTQVARALGLQERFTEAHAVLDALDLDEPVVAVRVALERGRLHNSAGAPVEATWHFRRAATLAEANGLTFLHIDALHMLAIADSEHADEHTETALRELAAIDDPRTLRWLVGLHNNRGWARFDAGDKAGALEAFEAAKDAAERYGTPQQRIWADEAIAEARGS
;
A
#
# COMPACT_ATOMS: atom_id res chain seq x y z
N MET A 1 -16.78 8.85 12.60
CA MET A 1 -16.37 7.46 12.88
C MET A 1 -15.27 7.12 11.88
N THR A 2 -14.15 6.53 12.29
CA THR A 2 -13.06 6.22 11.35
C THR A 2 -13.43 5.05 10.45
N LEU A 3 -13.28 5.24 9.15
CA LEU A 3 -13.57 4.22 8.14
C LEU A 3 -12.65 3.01 8.34
N GLN A 4 -13.24 1.81 8.49
CA GLN A 4 -12.44 0.61 8.71
C GLN A 4 -11.75 0.19 7.41
N GLN A 5 -10.51 -0.29 7.52
CA GLN A 5 -9.74 -0.69 6.34
C GLN A 5 -10.39 -1.87 5.59
N THR A 6 -11.10 -2.75 6.28
CA THR A 6 -11.87 -3.85 5.66
C THR A 6 -13.02 -3.35 4.80
N ASP A 7 -13.68 -2.26 5.19
CA ASP A 7 -14.78 -1.67 4.43
C ASP A 7 -14.23 -1.01 3.15
N LEU A 8 -13.08 -0.34 3.25
CA LEU A 8 -12.36 0.18 2.09
C LEU A 8 -11.94 -0.92 1.12
N ASP A 9 -11.38 -2.02 1.64
CA ASP A 9 -10.95 -3.13 0.79
C ASP A 9 -12.10 -3.72 -0.04
N ALA A 10 -13.32 -3.75 0.51
CA ALA A 10 -14.50 -4.25 -0.20
C ALA A 10 -14.90 -3.37 -1.40
N LEU A 11 -14.44 -2.13 -1.43
CA LEU A 11 -14.64 -1.19 -2.55
C LEU A 11 -13.55 -1.32 -3.64
N TRP A 12 -12.58 -2.21 -3.45
CA TRP A 12 -11.49 -2.41 -4.40
C TRP A 12 -11.61 -3.69 -5.21
N ASP A 13 -11.29 -3.57 -6.48
CA ASP A 13 -10.86 -4.63 -7.38
C ASP A 13 -9.67 -4.07 -8.16
N PHE A 14 -8.46 -4.54 -7.87
CA PHE A 14 -7.24 -4.03 -8.47
C PHE A 14 -7.09 -4.43 -9.95
N ALA A 15 -7.87 -5.41 -10.43
CA ALA A 15 -7.97 -5.73 -11.85
C ALA A 15 -8.97 -4.84 -12.61
N ASP A 16 -9.84 -4.12 -11.88
CA ASP A 16 -10.82 -3.19 -12.42
C ASP A 16 -10.76 -1.83 -11.69
N ALA A 17 -9.75 -1.03 -12.06
CA ALA A 17 -9.57 0.31 -11.50
C ALA A 17 -10.75 1.25 -11.83
N VAL A 18 -11.44 1.05 -12.96
CA VAL A 18 -12.59 1.87 -13.38
C VAL A 18 -13.82 1.55 -12.54
N GLY A 19 -14.14 0.26 -12.37
CA GLY A 19 -15.24 -0.16 -11.50
C GLY A 19 -14.99 0.12 -10.02
N SER A 20 -13.72 0.06 -9.58
CA SER A 20 -13.34 0.52 -8.24
C SER A 20 -13.57 2.02 -8.05
N GLU A 21 -13.16 2.86 -9.02
CA GLU A 21 -13.44 4.31 -8.99
C GLU A 21 -14.95 4.58 -8.86
N ALA A 22 -15.78 3.91 -9.65
CA ALA A 22 -17.23 4.09 -9.63
C ALA A 22 -17.83 3.74 -8.25
N ARG A 23 -17.43 2.61 -7.65
CA ARG A 23 -17.86 2.21 -6.30
C ARG A 23 -17.42 3.19 -5.22
N LEU A 24 -16.17 3.66 -5.29
CA LEU A 24 -15.62 4.64 -4.34
C LEU A 24 -16.34 5.99 -4.42
N ARG A 25 -16.68 6.45 -5.64
CA ARG A 25 -17.49 7.67 -5.83
C ARG A 25 -18.90 7.51 -5.27
N ALA A 26 -19.54 6.37 -5.52
CA ALA A 26 -20.87 6.08 -4.97
C ALA A 26 -20.86 6.03 -3.43
N ALA A 27 -19.83 5.40 -2.83
CA ALA A 27 -19.64 5.40 -1.38
C ALA A 27 -19.41 6.83 -0.84
N PHE A 28 -18.60 7.64 -1.52
CA PHE A 28 -18.38 9.05 -1.17
C PHE A 28 -19.70 9.85 -1.20
N ASP A 29 -20.55 9.64 -2.19
CA ASP A 29 -21.83 10.35 -2.29
C ASP A 29 -22.81 9.93 -1.19
N ALA A 30 -22.79 8.66 -0.79
CA ALA A 30 -23.64 8.12 0.28
C ALA A 30 -23.15 8.44 1.70
N ALA A 31 -21.84 8.63 1.90
CA ALA A 31 -21.26 8.89 3.21
C ALA A 31 -21.71 10.23 3.78
N THR A 32 -22.08 10.24 5.07
CA THR A 32 -22.55 11.44 5.78
C THR A 32 -21.50 12.01 6.74
N ASP A 33 -20.56 11.19 7.21
CA ASP A 33 -19.45 11.62 8.04
C ASP A 33 -18.40 12.38 7.19
N PRO A 34 -18.05 13.63 7.53
CA PRO A 34 -17.12 14.43 6.74
C PRO A 34 -15.70 13.84 6.64
N VAL A 35 -15.24 13.13 7.67
CA VAL A 35 -13.90 12.51 7.68
C VAL A 35 -13.90 11.30 6.76
N GLU A 36 -14.90 10.44 6.89
CA GLU A 36 -15.11 9.28 6.01
C GLU A 36 -15.17 9.69 4.53
N ARG A 37 -15.92 10.76 4.21
CA ARG A 37 -15.99 11.30 2.84
C ARG A 37 -14.60 11.70 2.32
N ARG A 38 -13.77 12.33 3.15
CA ARG A 38 -12.41 12.73 2.77
C ARG A 38 -11.50 11.51 2.59
N GLU A 39 -11.60 10.51 3.44
CA GLU A 39 -10.87 9.23 3.28
C GLU A 39 -11.25 8.51 1.97
N LEU A 40 -12.56 8.40 1.67
CA LEU A 40 -13.04 7.80 0.41
C LEU A 40 -12.53 8.57 -0.83
N ARG A 41 -12.45 9.90 -0.71
CA ARG A 41 -11.96 10.74 -1.81
C ARG A 41 -10.47 10.54 -2.09
N THR A 42 -9.65 10.20 -1.09
CA THR A 42 -8.26 9.79 -1.36
C THR A 42 -8.20 8.49 -2.17
N GLN A 43 -9.10 7.54 -1.88
CA GLN A 43 -9.17 6.29 -2.63
C GLN A 43 -9.62 6.50 -4.08
N VAL A 44 -10.50 7.48 -4.34
CA VAL A 44 -10.81 7.90 -5.72
C VAL A 44 -9.56 8.37 -6.44
N ALA A 45 -8.70 9.18 -5.81
CA ALA A 45 -7.43 9.60 -6.39
C ALA A 45 -6.49 8.42 -6.68
N ARG A 46 -6.44 7.43 -5.78
CA ARG A 46 -5.69 6.18 -6.01
C ARG A 46 -6.19 5.44 -7.26
N ALA A 47 -7.51 5.32 -7.42
CA ALA A 47 -8.10 4.63 -8.56
C ALA A 47 -7.82 5.36 -9.88
N LEU A 48 -7.90 6.70 -9.86
CA LEU A 48 -7.50 7.54 -10.99
C LEU A 48 -6.01 7.36 -11.35
N GLY A 49 -5.14 7.25 -10.35
CA GLY A 49 -3.71 7.00 -10.55
C GLY A 49 -3.43 5.67 -11.25
N LEU A 50 -4.15 4.61 -10.89
CA LEU A 50 -4.07 3.30 -11.58
C LEU A 50 -4.57 3.33 -13.03
N GLN A 51 -5.37 4.35 -13.39
CA GLN A 51 -5.80 4.62 -14.76
C GLN A 51 -4.91 5.66 -15.46
N GLU A 52 -3.75 6.00 -14.88
CA GLU A 52 -2.82 7.02 -15.38
C GLU A 52 -3.42 8.44 -15.53
N ARG A 53 -4.55 8.70 -14.86
CA ARG A 53 -5.22 10.02 -14.83
C ARG A 53 -4.60 10.92 -13.75
N PHE A 54 -3.29 11.10 -13.79
CA PHE A 54 -2.49 11.72 -12.72
C PHE A 54 -2.92 13.17 -12.40
N THR A 55 -3.17 13.99 -13.44
CA THR A 55 -3.61 15.38 -13.24
C THR A 55 -4.93 15.46 -12.48
N GLU A 56 -5.88 14.59 -12.81
CA GLU A 56 -7.17 14.54 -12.12
C GLU A 56 -7.02 14.01 -10.69
N ALA A 57 -6.21 12.97 -10.50
CA ALA A 57 -5.91 12.41 -9.19
C ALA A 57 -5.29 13.46 -8.25
N HIS A 58 -4.32 14.24 -8.73
CA HIS A 58 -3.75 15.35 -7.98
C HIS A 58 -4.79 16.43 -7.66
N ALA A 59 -5.60 16.86 -8.63
CA ALA A 59 -6.65 17.84 -8.38
C ALA A 59 -7.67 17.37 -7.33
N VAL A 60 -7.98 16.06 -7.30
CA VAL A 60 -8.82 15.47 -6.25
C VAL A 60 -8.18 15.60 -4.87
N LEU A 61 -6.87 15.35 -4.76
CA LEU A 61 -6.14 15.45 -3.48
C LEU A 61 -5.96 16.92 -3.03
N ASP A 62 -5.76 17.85 -3.97
CA ASP A 62 -5.59 19.28 -3.68
C ASP A 62 -6.85 19.93 -3.07
N ALA A 63 -8.02 19.36 -3.35
CA ALA A 63 -9.30 19.85 -2.86
C ALA A 63 -9.63 19.40 -1.42
N LEU A 64 -8.79 18.57 -0.80
CA LEU A 64 -9.04 18.01 0.52
C LEU A 64 -8.46 18.89 1.62
N ASP A 65 -9.25 19.11 2.67
CA ASP A 65 -8.76 19.61 3.95
C ASP A 65 -8.07 18.49 4.73
N LEU A 66 -6.95 18.81 5.36
CA LEU A 66 -6.00 17.87 6.00
C LEU A 66 -5.93 18.07 7.52
N ASP A 67 -6.96 18.67 8.11
CA ASP A 67 -7.19 18.84 9.54
C ASP A 67 -7.14 17.51 10.33
N GLU A 68 -7.66 16.45 9.73
CA GLU A 68 -7.68 15.12 10.32
C GLU A 68 -6.42 14.31 9.99
N PRO A 69 -5.68 13.78 10.99
CA PRO A 69 -4.42 13.05 10.76
C PRO A 69 -4.55 11.88 9.77
N VAL A 70 -5.65 11.11 9.84
CA VAL A 70 -5.88 9.97 8.94
C VAL A 70 -6.00 10.42 7.47
N VAL A 71 -6.64 11.57 7.23
CA VAL A 71 -6.77 12.16 5.89
C VAL A 71 -5.41 12.66 5.42
N ALA A 72 -4.67 13.37 6.27
CA ALA A 72 -3.34 13.87 5.94
C ALA A 72 -2.35 12.75 5.56
N VAL A 73 -2.38 11.63 6.29
CA VAL A 73 -1.57 10.44 5.99
C VAL A 73 -1.98 9.81 4.66
N ARG A 74 -3.28 9.59 4.44
CA ARG A 74 -3.77 9.02 3.18
C ARG A 74 -3.43 9.91 1.99
N VAL A 75 -3.58 11.23 2.10
CA VAL A 75 -3.20 12.16 1.03
C VAL A 75 -1.71 12.08 0.72
N ALA A 76 -0.85 11.98 1.74
CA ALA A 76 0.58 11.79 1.53
C ALA A 76 0.90 10.45 0.84
N LEU A 77 0.26 9.35 1.26
CA LEU A 77 0.39 8.04 0.59
C LEU A 77 -0.02 8.12 -0.88
N GLU A 78 -1.20 8.65 -1.18
CA GLU A 78 -1.69 8.68 -2.55
C GLU A 78 -0.88 9.64 -3.43
N ARG A 79 -0.39 10.78 -2.91
CA ARG A 79 0.59 11.62 -3.62
C ARG A 79 1.85 10.83 -3.97
N GLY A 80 2.39 10.08 -3.01
CA GLY A 80 3.56 9.24 -3.22
C GLY A 80 3.31 8.21 -4.33
N ARG A 81 2.16 7.55 -4.34
CA ARG A 81 1.80 6.57 -5.39
C ARG A 81 1.72 7.21 -6.77
N LEU A 82 1.09 8.39 -6.87
CA LEU A 82 0.97 9.11 -8.13
C LEU A 82 2.35 9.48 -8.70
N HIS A 83 3.26 9.99 -7.86
CA HIS A 83 4.63 10.28 -8.28
C HIS A 83 5.40 9.00 -8.65
N ASN A 84 5.26 7.93 -7.87
CA ASN A 84 5.94 6.67 -8.15
C ASN A 84 5.50 6.07 -9.49
N SER A 85 4.19 6.00 -9.74
CA SER A 85 3.62 5.54 -11.01
C SER A 85 3.99 6.44 -12.19
N ALA A 86 4.21 7.74 -11.95
CA ALA A 86 4.68 8.67 -12.97
C ALA A 86 6.22 8.63 -13.19
N GLY A 87 6.95 7.73 -12.53
CA GLY A 87 8.41 7.60 -12.67
C GLY A 87 9.21 8.66 -11.94
N ALA A 88 8.66 9.24 -10.87
CA ALA A 88 9.27 10.28 -10.03
C ALA A 88 9.57 9.75 -8.60
N PRO A 89 10.59 8.88 -8.43
CA PRO A 89 10.83 8.18 -7.16
C PRO A 89 11.33 9.09 -6.03
N VAL A 90 12.00 10.21 -6.35
CA VAL A 90 12.49 11.17 -5.34
C VAL A 90 11.31 11.87 -4.66
N GLU A 91 10.36 12.36 -5.46
CA GLU A 91 9.12 12.97 -5.01
C GLU A 91 8.25 11.95 -4.27
N ALA A 92 8.14 10.73 -4.82
CA ALA A 92 7.41 9.64 -4.17
C ALA A 92 7.95 9.34 -2.77
N THR A 93 9.28 9.18 -2.65
CA THR A 93 9.97 8.92 -1.38
C THR A 93 9.74 10.03 -0.37
N TRP A 94 9.78 11.31 -0.78
CA TRP A 94 9.46 12.43 0.11
C TRP A 94 8.05 12.31 0.70
N HIS A 95 7.07 12.00 -0.13
CA HIS A 95 5.68 11.83 0.28
C HIS A 95 5.48 10.61 1.18
N PHE A 96 6.10 9.47 0.87
CA PHE A 96 5.98 8.27 1.70
C PHE A 96 6.67 8.42 3.06
N ARG A 97 7.83 9.10 3.14
CA ARG A 97 8.46 9.44 4.44
C ARG A 97 7.55 10.32 5.28
N ARG A 98 6.93 11.34 4.67
CA ARG A 98 5.93 12.18 5.34
C ARG A 98 4.75 11.35 5.85
N ALA A 99 4.23 10.42 5.03
CA ALA A 99 3.13 9.54 5.44
C ALA A 99 3.53 8.66 6.63
N ALA A 100 4.71 8.04 6.58
CA ALA A 100 5.23 7.19 7.66
C ALA A 100 5.32 7.96 8.98
N THR A 101 6.00 9.12 8.98
CA THR A 101 6.16 9.95 10.18
C THR A 101 4.82 10.41 10.75
N LEU A 102 3.89 10.86 9.90
CA LEU A 102 2.57 11.29 10.36
C LEU A 102 1.74 10.12 10.93
N ALA A 103 1.79 8.96 10.29
CA ALA A 103 1.05 7.78 10.72
C ALA A 103 1.58 7.27 12.08
N GLU A 104 2.90 7.20 12.24
CA GLU A 104 3.55 6.83 13.50
C GLU A 104 3.14 7.76 14.64
N ALA A 105 3.27 9.08 14.42
CA ALA A 105 2.96 10.09 15.43
C ALA A 105 1.49 10.08 15.90
N ASN A 106 0.58 9.49 15.11
CA ASN A 106 -0.85 9.42 15.40
C ASN A 106 -1.34 8.00 15.69
N GLY A 107 -0.45 7.02 15.83
CA GLY A 107 -0.82 5.62 16.12
C GLY A 107 -1.63 4.94 15.01
N LEU A 108 -1.48 5.39 13.76
CA LEU A 108 -2.18 4.84 12.59
C LEU A 108 -1.38 3.68 11.99
N THR A 109 -1.17 2.62 12.78
CA THR A 109 -0.26 1.50 12.46
C THR A 109 -0.47 0.92 11.06
N PHE A 110 -1.72 0.66 10.66
CA PHE A 110 -2.00 0.12 9.32
C PHE A 110 -1.42 0.98 8.18
N LEU A 111 -1.59 2.31 8.28
CA LEU A 111 -1.12 3.26 7.28
C LEU A 111 0.38 3.53 7.38
N HIS A 112 0.94 3.40 8.59
CA HIS A 112 2.38 3.48 8.79
C HIS A 112 3.09 2.32 8.07
N ILE A 113 2.60 1.09 8.24
CA ILE A 113 3.12 -0.09 7.52
C ILE A 113 2.92 0.06 6.00
N ASP A 114 1.80 0.61 5.53
CA ASP A 114 1.60 0.92 4.11
C ASP A 114 2.68 1.89 3.59
N ALA A 115 3.01 2.93 4.35
CA ALA A 115 4.05 3.88 3.98
C ALA A 115 5.45 3.24 3.91
N LEU A 116 5.80 2.39 4.88
CA LEU A 116 7.07 1.64 4.88
C LEU A 116 7.14 0.66 3.70
N HIS A 117 6.05 -0.06 3.41
CA HIS A 117 5.95 -0.91 2.24
C HIS A 117 6.20 -0.13 0.95
N MET A 118 5.66 1.08 0.84
CA MET A 118 5.88 1.93 -0.33
C MET A 118 7.27 2.56 -0.40
N LEU A 119 7.89 2.87 0.73
CA LEU A 119 9.29 3.26 0.78
C LEU A 119 10.20 2.14 0.30
N ALA A 120 9.91 0.88 0.67
CA ALA A 120 10.66 -0.26 0.19
C ALA A 120 10.63 -0.44 -1.34
N ILE A 121 9.59 0.09 -2.00
CA ILE A 121 9.48 0.10 -3.47
C ILE A 121 10.21 1.31 -4.07
N ALA A 122 9.98 2.51 -3.52
CA ALA A 122 10.42 3.77 -4.13
C ALA A 122 11.88 4.14 -3.79
N ASP A 123 12.41 3.67 -2.66
CA ASP A 123 13.75 3.93 -2.13
C ASP A 123 14.57 2.64 -2.15
N SER A 124 14.93 2.19 -3.35
CA SER A 124 15.56 0.89 -3.59
C SER A 124 16.89 0.69 -2.84
N GLU A 125 17.64 1.76 -2.61
CA GLU A 125 18.89 1.74 -1.84
C GLU A 125 18.68 1.33 -0.37
N HIS A 126 17.51 1.67 0.20
CA HIS A 126 17.15 1.39 1.59
C HIS A 126 15.97 0.41 1.71
N ALA A 127 15.65 -0.33 0.64
CA ALA A 127 14.47 -1.18 0.57
C ALA A 127 14.41 -2.23 1.70
N ASP A 128 15.55 -2.86 1.99
CA ASP A 128 15.67 -3.83 3.07
C ASP A 128 15.49 -3.18 4.45
N GLU A 129 16.01 -1.97 4.67
CA GLU A 129 15.85 -1.25 5.95
C GLU A 129 14.40 -0.88 6.24
N HIS A 130 13.68 -0.40 5.22
CA HIS A 130 12.25 -0.09 5.31
C HIS A 130 11.44 -1.36 5.59
N THR A 131 11.77 -2.45 4.91
CA THR A 131 11.12 -3.75 5.10
C THR A 131 11.36 -4.29 6.52
N GLU A 132 12.60 -4.30 7.01
CA GLU A 132 12.94 -4.76 8.36
C GLU A 132 12.26 -3.91 9.45
N THR A 133 12.10 -2.61 9.21
CA THR A 133 11.36 -1.74 10.12
C THR A 133 9.89 -2.14 10.21
N ALA A 134 9.23 -2.34 9.06
CA ALA A 134 7.83 -2.78 9.03
C ALA A 134 7.65 -4.16 9.70
N LEU A 135 8.55 -5.10 9.45
CA LEU A 135 8.48 -6.45 10.04
C LEU A 135 8.64 -6.42 11.57
N ARG A 136 9.56 -5.60 12.10
CA ARG A 136 9.72 -5.42 13.56
C ARG A 136 8.47 -4.89 14.22
N GLU A 137 7.78 -3.94 13.58
CA GLU A 137 6.55 -3.38 14.13
C GLU A 137 5.38 -4.36 14.07
N LEU A 138 5.26 -5.12 12.97
CA LEU A 138 4.22 -6.14 12.82
C LEU A 138 4.35 -7.28 13.83
N ALA A 139 5.52 -7.50 14.43
CA ALA A 139 5.74 -8.55 15.43
C ALA A 139 4.88 -8.41 16.70
N ALA A 140 4.37 -7.21 16.99
CA ALA A 140 3.51 -6.92 18.14
C ALA A 140 2.02 -6.75 17.76
N ILE A 141 1.64 -7.03 16.51
CA ILE A 141 0.30 -6.79 15.98
C ILE A 141 -0.47 -8.10 15.89
N ASP A 142 -1.70 -8.10 16.40
CA ASP A 142 -2.63 -9.25 16.31
C ASP A 142 -3.73 -9.06 15.26
N ASP A 143 -3.92 -7.84 14.74
CA ASP A 143 -4.95 -7.56 13.73
C ASP A 143 -4.63 -8.28 12.40
N PRO A 144 -5.45 -9.27 11.98
CA PRO A 144 -5.16 -10.05 10.78
C PRO A 144 -5.10 -9.19 9.51
N ARG A 145 -5.86 -8.11 9.45
CA ARG A 145 -5.87 -7.23 8.28
C ARG A 145 -4.56 -6.46 8.15
N THR A 146 -4.00 -5.98 9.25
CA THR A 146 -2.69 -5.33 9.29
C THR A 146 -1.58 -6.33 9.03
N LEU A 147 -1.63 -7.53 9.64
CA LEU A 147 -0.68 -8.62 9.40
C LEU A 147 -0.64 -9.09 7.93
N ARG A 148 -1.71 -8.89 7.16
CA ARG A 148 -1.71 -9.15 5.71
C ARG A 148 -0.64 -8.35 4.94
N TRP A 149 -0.12 -7.25 5.49
CA TRP A 149 1.01 -6.54 4.88
C TRP A 149 2.29 -7.38 4.78
N LEU A 150 2.47 -8.40 5.62
CA LEU A 150 3.57 -9.35 5.53
C LEU A 150 3.70 -9.93 4.11
N VAL A 151 2.58 -10.20 3.44
CA VAL A 151 2.57 -10.71 2.06
C VAL A 151 3.30 -9.76 1.11
N GLY A 152 2.90 -8.48 1.09
CA GLY A 152 3.48 -7.48 0.19
C GLY A 152 4.93 -7.16 0.52
N LEU A 153 5.26 -7.04 1.81
CA LEU A 153 6.61 -6.76 2.28
C LEU A 153 7.60 -7.86 1.85
N HIS A 154 7.26 -9.12 2.11
CA HIS A 154 8.11 -10.24 1.74
C HIS A 154 8.17 -10.44 0.22
N ASN A 155 7.05 -10.24 -0.50
CA ASN A 155 7.04 -10.35 -1.95
C ASN A 155 7.94 -9.31 -2.62
N ASN A 156 7.86 -8.04 -2.22
CA ASN A 156 8.72 -6.98 -2.78
C ASN A 156 10.20 -7.25 -2.49
N ARG A 157 10.51 -7.69 -1.27
CA ARG A 157 11.89 -8.08 -0.91
C ARG A 157 12.39 -9.23 -1.77
N GLY A 158 11.53 -10.22 -2.02
CA GLY A 158 11.86 -11.35 -2.89
C GLY A 158 12.22 -10.89 -4.30
N TRP A 159 11.41 -10.03 -4.91
CA TRP A 159 11.69 -9.47 -6.24
C TRP A 159 12.96 -8.63 -6.26
N ALA A 160 13.18 -7.77 -5.27
CA ALA A 160 14.40 -6.96 -5.19
C ALA A 160 15.67 -7.82 -5.12
N ARG A 161 15.65 -8.91 -4.33
CA ARG A 161 16.77 -9.86 -4.24
C ARG A 161 16.94 -10.67 -5.52
N PHE A 162 15.84 -11.06 -6.15
CA PHE A 162 15.84 -11.79 -7.41
C PHE A 162 16.52 -10.97 -8.51
N ASP A 163 16.12 -9.70 -8.65
CA ASP A 163 16.69 -8.76 -9.62
C ASP A 163 18.18 -8.48 -9.35
N ALA A 164 18.60 -8.51 -8.08
CA ALA A 164 20.00 -8.40 -7.67
C ALA A 164 20.82 -9.69 -7.88
N GLY A 165 20.19 -10.80 -8.30
CA GLY A 165 20.84 -12.09 -8.52
C GLY A 165 20.99 -12.97 -7.26
N ASP A 166 20.51 -12.51 -6.10
CA ASP A 166 20.44 -13.32 -4.87
C ASP A 166 19.22 -14.24 -4.90
N LYS A 167 19.30 -15.30 -5.69
CA LYS A 167 18.22 -16.27 -5.87
C LYS A 167 17.85 -16.99 -4.56
N ALA A 168 18.83 -17.27 -3.70
CA ALA A 168 18.59 -17.96 -2.45
C ALA A 168 17.79 -17.07 -1.48
N GLY A 169 18.22 -15.82 -1.30
CA GLY A 169 17.50 -14.86 -0.47
C GLY A 169 16.16 -14.45 -1.06
N ALA A 170 16.00 -14.46 -2.39
CA ALA A 170 14.71 -14.25 -3.05
C ALA A 170 13.72 -15.37 -2.71
N LEU A 171 14.15 -16.64 -2.81
CA LEU A 171 13.31 -17.79 -2.50
C LEU A 171 12.86 -17.79 -1.04
N GLU A 172 13.78 -17.49 -0.10
CA GLU A 172 13.43 -17.35 1.33
C GLU A 172 12.34 -16.29 1.54
N ALA A 173 12.47 -15.13 0.90
CA ALA A 173 11.48 -14.07 1.00
C ALA A 173 10.14 -14.46 0.37
N PHE A 174 10.13 -15.11 -0.80
CA PHE A 174 8.88 -15.59 -1.41
C PHE A 174 8.20 -16.69 -0.58
N GLU A 175 8.96 -17.58 0.06
CA GLU A 175 8.42 -18.58 0.98
C GLU A 175 7.80 -17.93 2.22
N ALA A 176 8.41 -16.86 2.76
CA ALA A 176 7.81 -16.06 3.83
C ALA A 176 6.52 -15.32 3.37
N ALA A 177 6.51 -14.80 2.14
CA ALA A 177 5.31 -14.20 1.55
C ALA A 177 4.18 -15.22 1.42
N LYS A 178 4.50 -16.47 1.05
CA LYS A 178 3.54 -17.57 0.95
C LYS A 178 2.96 -17.95 2.32
N ASP A 179 3.79 -18.14 3.35
CA ASP A 179 3.31 -18.44 4.70
C ASP A 179 2.37 -17.34 5.21
N ALA A 180 2.72 -16.07 4.98
CA ALA A 180 1.84 -14.95 5.29
C ALA A 180 0.53 -14.98 4.47
N ALA A 181 0.57 -15.36 3.20
CA ALA A 181 -0.61 -15.43 2.34
C ALA A 181 -1.55 -16.58 2.73
N GLU A 182 -0.99 -17.70 3.22
CA GLU A 182 -1.77 -18.82 3.77
C GLU A 182 -2.53 -18.40 5.03
N ARG A 183 -1.88 -17.65 5.93
CA ARG A 183 -2.48 -17.21 7.21
C ARG A 183 -3.44 -16.04 7.08
N TYR A 184 -3.07 -15.02 6.31
CA TYR A 184 -3.74 -13.71 6.32
C TYR A 184 -4.14 -13.20 4.93
N GLY A 185 -3.62 -13.81 3.86
CA GLY A 185 -3.79 -13.34 2.49
C GLY A 185 -5.13 -13.67 1.85
N THR A 186 -5.37 -13.06 0.69
CA THR A 186 -6.47 -13.42 -0.21
C THR A 186 -6.11 -14.66 -1.05
N PRO A 187 -7.09 -15.36 -1.67
CA PRO A 187 -6.79 -16.45 -2.61
C PRO A 187 -5.84 -16.04 -3.73
N GLN A 188 -5.99 -14.82 -4.26
CA GLN A 188 -5.13 -14.29 -5.30
C GLN A 188 -3.68 -14.11 -4.84
N GLN A 189 -3.49 -13.64 -3.60
CA GLN A 189 -2.15 -13.47 -3.03
C GLN A 189 -1.42 -14.80 -2.83
N ARG A 190 -2.14 -15.90 -2.55
CA ARG A 190 -1.54 -17.23 -2.47
C ARG A 190 -1.04 -17.70 -3.84
N ILE A 191 -1.85 -17.48 -4.88
CA ILE A 191 -1.48 -17.79 -6.27
C ILE A 191 -0.23 -17.01 -6.67
N TRP A 192 -0.20 -15.69 -6.43
CA TRP A 192 0.96 -14.86 -6.75
C TRP A 192 2.24 -15.31 -6.02
N ALA A 193 2.13 -15.71 -4.75
CA ALA A 193 3.27 -16.24 -4.01
C ALA A 193 3.78 -17.57 -4.59
N ASP A 194 2.89 -18.47 -5.01
CA ASP A 194 3.26 -19.72 -5.69
C ASP A 194 3.95 -19.46 -7.04
N GLU A 195 3.44 -18.49 -7.82
CA GLU A 195 4.03 -18.07 -9.09
C GLU A 195 5.44 -17.50 -8.90
N ALA A 196 5.65 -16.62 -7.91
CA ALA A 196 6.95 -16.04 -7.60
C ALA A 196 7.99 -17.10 -7.20
N ILE A 197 7.59 -18.09 -6.39
CA ILE A 197 8.45 -19.23 -6.02
C ILE A 197 8.82 -20.06 -7.26
N ALA A 198 7.85 -20.33 -8.14
CA ALA A 198 8.08 -21.10 -9.35
C ALA A 198 9.06 -20.39 -10.29
N GLU A 199 8.92 -19.08 -10.46
CA GLU A 199 9.82 -18.25 -11.25
C GLU A 199 11.24 -18.24 -10.67
N ALA A 200 11.37 -18.03 -9.35
CA ALA A 200 12.66 -18.03 -8.67
C ALA A 200 13.44 -19.35 -8.83
N ARG A 201 12.72 -20.48 -8.86
CA ARG A 201 13.31 -21.82 -9.05
C ARG A 201 13.62 -22.14 -10.51
N GLY A 202 12.94 -21.49 -11.45
CA GLY A 202 13.08 -21.73 -12.89
C GLY A 202 14.22 -20.94 -13.56
N SER A 203 14.65 -19.84 -12.96
CA SER A 203 15.75 -18.98 -13.45
C SER A 203 17.14 -19.53 -13.11
#